data_AF-K9VEG7-F1
#
_entry.id   AF-K9VEG7-F1
#
_cell.length_a   1.000
_cell.length_b   1.000
_cell.length_c   1.000
_cell.angle_alpha   90.00
_cell.angle_beta   90.00
_cell.angle_gamma   90.00
#
_symmetry.space_group_name_H-M   'P 1'
#
loop_
_entity.id
_entity.type
_entity.pdbx_description
1 polymer ?
#
loop_
_entity_poly.entity_id
_entity_poly.type
_entity_poly.pdbx_seq_one_letter_code
_entity_poly.pdbx_strand_id
1 'polypeptide(L)'
;MAEKLPRNREIDPLTRTQVLVAMGVTAIMLLAVAKLWLVFGSVSLLPVKLIGMDLLKGCALGLAITGGSAIVYRLWPGYRRSADIYLEVVLKPLFWPDLIWLGLLPGLSEELLFRGVMLSALGLNVTGLVLSSFCFGILHLGGMDQWPYAVWATAVGLLLGYSVLTTGNLLVPITAHICTNLISSCVWKWEQNAVKR
;
A
#
# COMPACT_ATOMS: atom_id res chain seq x y z
N MET A 1 -25.41 -41.92 -7.31
CA MET A 1 -25.08 -40.71 -8.09
C MET A 1 -24.24 -39.82 -7.20
N ALA A 2 -22.94 -39.67 -7.48
CA ALA A 2 -22.06 -38.82 -6.69
C ALA A 2 -22.41 -37.35 -6.97
N GLU A 3 -22.83 -36.64 -5.94
CA GLU A 3 -23.06 -35.20 -5.96
C GLU A 3 -21.72 -34.51 -6.25
N LYS A 4 -21.60 -33.90 -7.43
CA LYS A 4 -20.44 -33.08 -7.77
C LYS A 4 -20.44 -31.88 -6.83
N LEU A 5 -19.43 -31.81 -5.95
CA LEU A 5 -19.12 -30.61 -5.17
C LEU A 5 -19.18 -29.37 -6.07
N PRO A 6 -19.76 -28.25 -5.59
CA PRO A 6 -19.88 -27.05 -6.39
C PRO A 6 -18.50 -26.61 -6.84
N ARG A 7 -18.37 -26.48 -8.16
CA ARG A 7 -17.21 -25.98 -8.88
C ARG A 7 -16.76 -24.68 -8.20
N ASN A 8 -15.47 -24.60 -7.90
CA ASN A 8 -14.76 -23.42 -7.44
C ASN A 8 -15.40 -22.16 -8.06
N ARG A 9 -15.93 -21.23 -7.27
CA ARG A 9 -16.46 -19.97 -7.79
C ARG A 9 -15.27 -19.24 -8.41
N GLU A 10 -15.09 -19.35 -9.72
CA GLU A 10 -14.27 -18.43 -10.48
C GLU A 10 -14.87 -17.05 -10.24
N ILE A 11 -14.22 -16.26 -9.39
CA ILE A 11 -14.63 -14.88 -9.15
C ILE A 11 -14.43 -14.16 -10.47
N ASP A 12 -15.50 -13.65 -11.06
CA ASP A 12 -15.40 -12.86 -12.29
C ASP A 12 -14.37 -11.75 -12.08
N PRO A 13 -13.38 -11.60 -12.99
CA PRO A 13 -12.35 -10.59 -12.82
C PRO A 13 -12.96 -9.19 -12.78
N LEU A 14 -12.48 -8.36 -11.85
CA LEU A 14 -12.96 -6.99 -11.72
C LEU A 14 -12.73 -6.20 -13.02
N THR A 15 -13.73 -5.41 -13.38
CA THR A 15 -13.62 -4.45 -14.50
C THR A 15 -12.70 -3.29 -14.12
N ARG A 16 -12.13 -2.62 -15.13
CA ARG A 16 -11.33 -1.40 -14.95
C ARG A 16 -12.04 -0.36 -14.09
N THR A 17 -13.32 -0.12 -14.37
CA THR A 17 -14.15 0.84 -13.64
C THR A 17 -14.32 0.42 -12.18
N GLN A 18 -14.57 -0.86 -11.90
CA GLN A 18 -14.68 -1.35 -10.52
C GLN A 18 -13.39 -1.14 -9.73
N VAL A 19 -12.22 -1.43 -10.32
CA VAL A 19 -10.93 -1.19 -9.63
C VAL A 19 -10.71 0.30 -9.37
N LEU A 20 -10.89 1.16 -10.38
CA LEU A 20 -10.71 2.61 -10.22
C LEU A 20 -11.66 3.21 -9.19
N VAL A 21 -12.94 2.81 -9.22
CA VAL A 21 -13.95 3.25 -8.24
C VAL A 21 -13.60 2.74 -6.84
N ALA A 22 -13.21 1.47 -6.70
CA ALA A 22 -12.82 0.90 -5.42
C ALA A 22 -11.63 1.64 -4.80
N MET A 23 -10.58 1.93 -5.59
CA MET A 23 -9.43 2.72 -5.12
C MET A 23 -9.85 4.14 -4.71
N GLY A 24 -10.65 4.82 -5.53
CA GLY A 24 -11.13 6.17 -5.25
C GLY A 24 -11.99 6.24 -3.99
N VAL A 25 -12.97 5.34 -3.85
CA VAL A 25 -13.84 5.25 -2.67
C VAL A 25 -13.04 4.93 -1.42
N THR A 26 -12.10 3.98 -1.50
CA THR A 26 -11.24 3.63 -0.38
C THR A 26 -10.40 4.83 0.06
N ALA A 27 -9.77 5.54 -0.88
CA ALA A 27 -8.99 6.75 -0.57
C ALA A 27 -9.83 7.84 0.10
N ILE A 28 -11.05 8.09 -0.39
CA ILE A 28 -11.98 9.04 0.21
C ILE A 28 -12.39 8.60 1.62
N MET A 29 -12.69 7.31 1.81
CA MET A 29 -13.05 6.76 3.12
C MET A 29 -11.91 6.92 4.13
N LEU A 30 -10.67 6.58 3.75
CA LEU A 30 -9.51 6.73 4.61
C LEU A 30 -9.24 8.20 4.98
N LEU A 31 -9.39 9.12 4.01
CA LEU A 31 -9.30 10.56 4.28
C LEU A 31 -10.42 11.06 5.19
N ALA A 32 -11.64 10.53 5.05
CA ALA A 32 -12.74 10.87 5.94
C ALA A 32 -12.46 10.40 7.38
N VAL A 33 -11.97 9.17 7.55
CA VAL A 33 -11.53 8.65 8.86
C VAL A 33 -10.42 9.52 9.45
N ALA A 34 -9.40 9.87 8.65
CA ALA A 34 -8.31 10.74 9.08
C ALA A 34 -8.84 12.11 9.55
N LYS A 35 -9.75 12.73 8.79
CA LYS A 35 -10.37 14.01 9.17
C LYS A 35 -11.21 13.92 10.43
N LEU A 36 -12.04 12.88 10.56
CA LEU A 36 -12.86 12.68 11.77
C LEU A 36 -11.96 12.51 12.99
N TRP A 37 -10.88 11.73 12.88
CA TRP A 37 -9.95 11.53 13.97
C TRP A 37 -9.21 12.83 14.34
N LEU A 38 -8.81 13.66 13.37
CA LEU A 38 -8.24 14.99 13.65
C LEU A 38 -9.22 15.89 14.43
N VAL A 39 -10.51 15.86 14.08
CA VAL A 39 -11.54 16.67 14.74
C VAL A 39 -11.82 16.20 16.16
N PHE A 40 -11.97 14.89 16.38
CA PHE A 40 -12.41 14.35 17.68
C PHE A 40 -11.27 13.91 18.61
N GLY A 41 -10.08 13.63 18.08
CA GLY A 41 -8.97 13.06 18.83
C GLY A 41 -8.00 14.09 19.45
N SER A 42 -8.18 15.39 19.19
CA SER A 42 -7.22 16.44 19.59
C SER A 42 -5.78 16.16 19.13
N VAL A 43 -5.63 15.51 17.97
CA VAL A 43 -4.34 15.14 17.37
C VAL A 43 -3.99 16.14 16.28
N SER A 44 -2.70 16.46 16.14
CA SER A 44 -2.20 17.26 15.02
C SER A 44 -1.72 16.36 13.88
N LEU A 45 -2.07 16.77 12.65
CA LEU A 45 -1.52 16.17 11.44
C LEU A 45 -0.03 16.51 11.36
N LEU A 46 0.82 15.50 11.15
CA LEU A 46 2.23 15.74 10.89
C LEU A 46 2.45 16.57 9.61
N PRO A 47 3.48 17.43 9.58
CA PRO A 47 3.64 18.38 8.48
C PRO A 47 4.06 17.68 7.19
N VAL A 48 3.57 18.21 6.07
CA VAL A 48 4.08 17.92 4.72
C VAL A 48 4.89 19.15 4.28
N LYS A 49 6.22 19.03 4.26
CA LYS A 49 7.11 20.12 3.83
C LYS A 49 7.72 19.74 2.48
N LEU A 50 7.47 20.54 1.44
CA LEU A 50 8.03 20.34 0.09
C LEU A 50 9.53 20.65 0.05
N ILE A 51 10.34 19.73 0.55
CA ILE A 51 11.79 19.80 0.61
C ILE A 51 12.36 18.83 -0.41
N GLY A 52 13.15 19.31 -1.37
CA GLY A 52 13.72 18.48 -2.44
C GLY A 52 14.55 17.29 -1.93
N MET A 53 15.30 17.49 -0.84
CA MET A 53 16.05 16.40 -0.19
C MET A 53 15.13 15.30 0.36
N ASP A 54 13.95 15.65 0.88
CA ASP A 54 13.00 14.68 1.43
C ASP A 54 12.26 13.93 0.31
N LEU A 55 12.04 14.56 -0.85
CA LEU A 55 11.61 13.85 -2.07
C LEU A 55 12.65 12.79 -2.48
N LEU A 56 13.94 13.15 -2.50
CA LEU A 56 15.01 12.20 -2.85
C LEU A 56 15.09 11.03 -1.86
N LYS A 57 15.00 11.30 -0.54
CA LYS A 57 14.92 10.26 0.48
C LYS A 57 13.70 9.35 0.28
N GLY A 58 12.55 9.93 -0.04
CA GLY A 58 11.33 9.18 -0.34
C GLY A 58 11.51 8.26 -1.54
N CYS A 59 12.03 8.78 -2.65
CA CYS A 59 12.35 7.96 -3.84
C CYS A 59 13.34 6.83 -3.52
N ALA A 60 14.41 7.13 -2.78
CA ALA A 60 15.41 6.14 -2.36
C ALA A 60 14.79 5.05 -1.48
N LEU A 61 13.93 5.42 -0.53
CA LEU A 61 13.20 4.49 0.31
C LEU A 61 12.22 3.64 -0.51
N GLY A 62 11.51 4.22 -1.48
CA GLY A 62 10.62 3.49 -2.38
C GLY A 62 11.37 2.46 -3.24
N LEU A 63 12.57 2.81 -3.73
CA LEU A 63 13.45 1.87 -4.42
C LEU A 63 13.91 0.73 -3.50
N ALA A 64 14.29 1.05 -2.25
CA ALA A 64 14.69 0.06 -1.27
C ALA A 64 13.54 -0.90 -0.92
N ILE A 65 12.32 -0.38 -0.73
CA ILE A 65 11.12 -1.20 -0.48
C ILE A 65 10.81 -2.09 -1.69
N THR A 66 10.91 -1.56 -2.91
CA THR A 66 10.70 -2.34 -4.13
C THR A 66 11.72 -3.47 -4.28
N GLY A 67 13.01 -3.17 -4.06
CA GLY A 67 14.08 -4.17 -4.07
C GLY A 67 13.89 -5.23 -2.97
N GLY A 68 13.53 -4.81 -1.76
CA GLY A 68 13.17 -5.70 -0.67
C GLY A 68 12.00 -6.61 -1.03
N SER A 69 10.95 -6.04 -1.63
CA SER A 69 9.77 -6.80 -2.07
C SER A 69 10.15 -7.84 -3.13
N ALA A 70 11.05 -7.51 -4.06
CA ALA A 70 11.57 -8.46 -5.05
C ALA A 70 12.37 -9.60 -4.41
N ILE A 71 13.17 -9.32 -3.37
CA ILE A 71 13.89 -10.35 -2.61
C ILE A 71 12.91 -11.26 -1.88
N VAL A 72 11.94 -10.68 -1.15
CA VAL A 72 10.92 -11.46 -0.42
C VAL A 72 10.07 -12.28 -1.39
N TYR A 73 9.70 -11.72 -2.54
CA TYR A 73 9.03 -12.44 -3.63
C TYR A 73 9.80 -13.68 -4.08
N ARG A 74 11.13 -13.60 -4.16
CA ARG A 74 11.99 -14.74 -4.54
C ARG A 74 12.14 -15.78 -3.42
N LEU A 75 12.22 -15.34 -2.17
CA LEU A 75 12.55 -16.21 -1.04
C LEU A 75 11.32 -16.82 -0.35
N TRP A 76 10.16 -16.16 -0.39
CA TRP A 76 8.98 -16.56 0.37
C TRP A 76 7.79 -16.89 -0.55
N PRO A 77 7.52 -18.18 -0.80
CA PRO A 77 6.43 -18.62 -1.68
C PRO A 77 5.03 -18.16 -1.23
N GLY A 78 4.81 -18.03 0.08
CA GLY A 78 3.55 -17.52 0.64
C GLY A 78 3.29 -16.08 0.23
N TYR A 79 4.28 -15.20 0.44
CA TYR A 79 4.20 -13.81 0.00
C TYR A 79 4.06 -13.71 -1.52
N ARG A 80 4.84 -14.49 -2.29
CA ARG A 80 4.74 -14.54 -3.76
C ARG A 80 3.30 -14.75 -4.21
N ARG A 81 2.65 -15.81 -3.71
CA ARG A 81 1.28 -16.15 -4.07
C ARG A 81 0.30 -15.04 -3.72
N SER A 82 0.41 -14.46 -2.53
CA SER A 82 -0.47 -13.37 -2.10
C SER A 82 -0.28 -12.11 -2.95
N ALA A 83 0.96 -11.76 -3.28
CA ALA A 83 1.29 -10.65 -4.15
C ALA A 83 0.79 -10.87 -5.58
N ASP A 84 0.95 -12.06 -6.15
CA ASP A 84 0.45 -12.39 -7.49
C ASP A 84 -1.07 -12.22 -7.59
N ILE A 85 -1.83 -12.70 -6.59
CA ILE A 85 -3.29 -12.52 -6.54
C ILE A 85 -3.65 -11.04 -6.52
N TYR A 86 -3.01 -10.25 -5.65
CA TYR A 86 -3.26 -8.82 -5.54
C TYR A 86 -2.96 -8.09 -6.87
N LEU A 87 -1.76 -8.32 -7.42
CA LEU A 87 -1.31 -7.69 -8.65
C LEU A 87 -2.19 -8.09 -9.83
N GLU A 88 -2.61 -9.36 -9.92
CA GLU A 88 -3.50 -9.80 -10.99
C GLU A 88 -4.88 -9.13 -10.90
N VAL A 89 -5.50 -9.10 -9.72
CA VAL A 89 -6.83 -8.50 -9.53
C VAL A 89 -6.80 -6.99 -9.79
N VAL A 90 -5.78 -6.30 -9.29
CA VAL A 90 -5.69 -4.83 -9.37
C VAL A 90 -5.14 -4.37 -10.71
N LEU A 91 -4.04 -4.95 -11.19
CA LEU A 91 -3.34 -4.42 -12.36
C LEU A 91 -3.90 -4.93 -13.67
N LYS A 92 -4.32 -6.20 -13.79
CA LYS A 92 -4.78 -6.77 -15.06
C LYS A 92 -5.81 -5.90 -15.79
N PRO A 93 -6.87 -5.36 -15.15
CA PRO A 93 -7.86 -4.54 -15.82
C PRO A 93 -7.43 -3.08 -16.10
N LEU A 94 -6.34 -2.59 -15.49
CA LEU A 94 -5.88 -1.21 -15.63
C LEU A 94 -5.05 -0.99 -16.90
N PHE A 95 -5.12 0.22 -17.47
CA PHE A 95 -4.22 0.67 -18.52
C PHE A 95 -3.00 1.39 -17.94
N TRP A 96 -1.96 1.58 -18.76
CA TRP A 96 -0.73 2.26 -18.35
C TRP A 96 -0.97 3.65 -17.72
N PRO A 97 -1.86 4.51 -18.26
CA PRO A 97 -2.13 5.81 -17.62
C PRO A 97 -2.81 5.68 -16.26
N ASP A 98 -3.51 4.59 -15.98
CA ASP A 98 -4.22 4.41 -14.70
C ASP A 98 -3.27 4.15 -13.53
N LEU A 99 -2.03 3.71 -13.80
CA LEU A 99 -1.04 3.41 -12.76
C LEU A 99 -0.70 4.64 -11.92
N ILE A 100 -0.84 5.85 -12.47
CA ILE A 100 -0.67 7.09 -11.71
C ILE A 100 -1.64 7.16 -10.52
N TRP A 101 -2.88 6.69 -10.71
CA TRP A 101 -3.89 6.69 -9.65
C TRP A 101 -3.62 5.62 -8.60
N LEU A 102 -3.10 4.45 -9.03
CA LEU A 102 -2.65 3.40 -8.12
C LEU A 102 -1.46 3.84 -7.25
N GLY A 103 -0.60 4.72 -7.77
CA GLY A 103 0.44 5.36 -6.97
C GLY A 103 -0.11 6.41 -6.00
N LEU A 104 -0.81 7.40 -6.56
CA LEU A 104 -1.21 8.61 -5.84
C LEU A 104 -2.28 8.37 -4.77
N LEU A 105 -3.34 7.62 -5.08
CA LEU A 105 -4.49 7.48 -4.19
C LEU A 105 -4.14 6.78 -2.87
N PRO A 106 -3.60 5.56 -2.86
CA PRO A 106 -3.17 4.91 -1.62
C PRO A 106 -1.98 5.64 -0.99
N GLY A 107 -0.98 6.04 -1.78
CA GLY A 107 0.21 6.70 -1.25
C GLY A 107 -0.06 8.03 -0.52
N LEU A 108 -1.11 8.76 -0.91
CA LEU A 108 -1.57 9.94 -0.16
C LEU A 108 -2.51 9.55 0.99
N SER A 109 -3.59 8.84 0.70
CA SER A 109 -4.67 8.62 1.68
C SER A 109 -4.24 7.75 2.85
N GLU A 110 -3.46 6.69 2.59
CA GLU A 110 -2.98 5.79 3.63
C GLU A 110 -1.91 6.46 4.48
N GLU A 111 -0.91 7.13 3.88
CA GLU A 111 0.14 7.78 4.67
C GLU A 111 -0.39 8.95 5.50
N LEU A 112 -1.37 9.71 4.98
CA LEU A 112 -2.06 10.72 5.78
C LEU A 112 -2.78 10.11 6.99
N LEU A 113 -3.49 8.99 6.82
CA LEU A 113 -4.17 8.33 7.92
C LEU A 113 -3.18 7.68 8.91
N PHE A 114 -2.34 6.77 8.44
CA PHE A 114 -1.52 5.93 9.31
C PHE A 114 -0.33 6.67 9.90
N ARG A 115 0.37 7.50 9.11
CA ARG A 115 1.58 8.19 9.56
C ARG A 115 1.24 9.60 10.01
N GLY A 116 0.36 10.27 9.29
CA GLY A 116 -0.03 11.64 9.61
C GLY A 116 -0.88 11.76 10.86
N VAL A 117 -1.87 10.86 11.04
CA VAL A 117 -2.84 10.94 12.13
C VAL A 117 -2.62 9.85 13.17
N MET A 118 -2.69 8.58 12.80
CA MET A 118 -2.65 7.47 13.76
C MET A 118 -1.32 7.39 14.52
N LEU A 119 -0.17 7.49 13.84
CA LEU A 119 1.13 7.52 14.50
C LEU A 119 1.25 8.73 15.45
N SER A 120 0.75 9.90 15.06
CA SER A 120 0.71 11.09 15.91
C SER A 120 -0.18 10.85 17.15
N ALA A 121 -1.34 10.22 16.97
CA ALA A 121 -2.31 9.91 18.01
C ALA A 121 -1.80 8.88 19.03
N LEU A 122 -1.10 7.84 18.55
CA LEU A 122 -0.55 6.76 19.37
C LEU A 122 0.80 7.12 20.01
N GLY A 123 1.36 8.27 19.61
CA GLY A 123 2.63 8.78 20.08
C GLY A 123 3.77 8.54 19.09
N LEU A 124 4.61 9.58 18.92
CA LEU A 124 5.79 9.56 18.04
C LEU A 124 6.96 8.78 18.67
N ASN A 125 6.71 7.51 18.99
CA ASN A 125 7.64 6.61 19.65
C ASN A 125 7.53 5.20 19.05
N VAL A 126 8.29 4.25 19.62
CA VAL A 126 8.31 2.85 19.15
C VAL A 126 6.92 2.20 19.24
N THR A 127 6.15 2.50 20.27
CA THR A 127 4.79 1.95 20.45
C THR A 127 3.86 2.41 19.32
N GLY A 128 3.80 3.72 19.07
CA GLY A 128 2.98 4.25 17.97
C GLY A 128 3.45 3.76 16.60
N LEU A 129 4.77 3.63 16.40
CA LEU A 129 5.35 3.04 15.19
C LEU A 129 4.86 1.61 14.96
N VAL A 130 4.97 0.75 15.96
CA VAL A 130 4.58 -0.67 15.84
C VAL A 130 3.07 -0.79 15.63
N LEU A 131 2.26 -0.09 16.44
CA LEU A 131 0.81 -0.18 16.35
C LEU A 131 0.25 0.36 15.03
N SER A 132 0.71 1.54 14.59
CA SER A 132 0.27 2.10 13.30
C SER A 132 0.67 1.21 12.11
N SER A 133 1.86 0.61 12.16
CA SER A 133 2.35 -0.31 11.12
C SER A 133 1.61 -1.66 11.12
N PHE A 134 1.22 -2.14 12.30
CA PHE A 134 0.39 -3.34 12.42
C PHE A 134 -1.00 -3.11 11.85
N CYS A 135 -1.66 -1.99 12.19
CA CYS A 135 -2.94 -1.59 11.59
C CYS A 135 -2.84 -1.44 10.06
N PHE A 136 -1.73 -0.87 9.57
CA PHE A 136 -1.47 -0.77 8.13
C PHE A 136 -1.38 -2.16 7.48
N GLY A 137 -0.69 -3.13 8.11
CA GLY A 137 -0.65 -4.50 7.60
C GLY A 137 -2.02 -5.19 7.60
N ILE A 138 -2.84 -4.97 8.64
CA ILE A 138 -4.22 -5.48 8.70
C ILE A 138 -5.06 -4.94 7.54
N LEU A 139 -4.92 -3.66 7.16
CA LEU A 139 -5.62 -3.09 6.02
C LEU A 139 -5.34 -3.85 4.71
N HIS A 140 -4.14 -4.43 4.59
CA HIS A 140 -3.69 -5.17 3.41
C HIS A 140 -4.07 -6.66 3.44
N LEU A 141 -4.82 -7.11 4.45
CA LEU A 141 -5.30 -8.48 4.54
C LEU A 141 -6.57 -8.66 3.70
N GLY A 142 -6.43 -9.05 2.43
CA GLY A 142 -7.58 -9.32 1.54
C GLY A 142 -8.31 -10.65 1.81
N GLY A 143 -7.77 -11.48 2.70
CA GLY A 143 -8.33 -12.75 3.17
C GLY A 143 -7.34 -13.46 4.08
N MET A 144 -7.78 -14.46 4.85
CA MET A 144 -6.90 -15.17 5.80
C MET A 144 -5.72 -15.85 5.11
N ASP A 145 -5.89 -16.30 3.85
CA ASP A 145 -4.83 -16.91 3.05
C ASP A 145 -3.78 -15.90 2.53
N GLN A 146 -4.04 -14.59 2.67
CA GLN A 146 -3.15 -13.50 2.26
C GLN A 146 -2.38 -12.88 3.44
N TRP A 147 -2.36 -13.53 4.60
CA TRP A 147 -1.57 -13.08 5.76
C TRP A 147 -0.08 -12.83 5.47
N PRO A 148 0.62 -13.55 4.55
CA PRO A 148 2.01 -13.24 4.24
C PRO A 148 2.20 -11.82 3.67
N TYR A 149 1.22 -11.37 2.87
CA TYR A 149 1.21 -10.02 2.33
C TYR A 149 0.99 -8.99 3.43
N ALA A 150 0.07 -9.24 4.36
CA ALA A 150 -0.16 -8.38 5.52
C ALA A 150 1.11 -8.25 6.40
N VAL A 151 1.84 -9.35 6.62
CA VAL A 151 3.11 -9.32 7.37
C VAL A 151 4.17 -8.47 6.66
N TRP A 152 4.31 -8.62 5.34
CA TRP A 152 5.22 -7.75 4.59
C TRP A 152 4.76 -6.29 4.60
N ALA A 153 3.47 -6.04 4.46
CA ALA A 153 2.90 -4.70 4.56
C ALA A 153 3.14 -4.07 5.94
N THR A 154 3.08 -4.83 7.04
CA THR A 154 3.51 -4.35 8.37
C THR A 154 4.99 -3.96 8.37
N ALA A 155 5.87 -4.77 7.79
CA ALA A 155 7.30 -4.46 7.71
C ALA A 155 7.57 -3.18 6.89
N VAL A 156 6.92 -3.04 5.74
CA VAL A 156 6.94 -1.80 4.94
C VAL A 156 6.41 -0.64 5.77
N GLY A 157 5.33 -0.87 6.51
CA GLY A 157 4.74 0.12 7.38
C GLY A 157 5.68 0.64 8.45
N LEU A 158 6.51 -0.23 9.02
CA LEU A 158 7.57 0.13 9.98
C LEU A 158 8.63 1.02 9.32
N LEU A 159 9.03 0.72 8.08
CA LEU A 159 9.99 1.53 7.34
C LEU A 159 9.43 2.94 7.05
N LEU A 160 8.18 3.02 6.58
CA LEU A 160 7.50 4.28 6.30
C LEU A 160 7.30 5.10 7.58
N GLY A 161 6.84 4.48 8.67
CA GLY A 161 6.69 5.14 9.96
C GLY A 161 8.02 5.64 10.53
N TYR A 162 9.07 4.82 10.47
CA TYR A 162 10.42 5.21 10.91
C TYR A 162 10.97 6.40 10.11
N SER A 163 10.69 6.45 8.80
CA SER A 163 11.09 7.58 7.96
C SER A 163 10.49 8.91 8.44
N VAL A 164 9.27 8.89 8.98
CA VAL A 164 8.63 10.08 9.55
C VAL A 164 9.21 10.42 10.92
N LEU A 165 9.46 9.44 11.77
CA LEU A 165 10.07 9.69 13.09
C LEU A 165 11.45 10.33 12.98
N THR A 166 12.20 10.00 11.93
CA THR A 166 13.55 10.53 11.70
C THR A 166 13.58 11.84 10.95
N THR A 167 12.65 12.07 10.01
CA THR A 167 12.63 13.30 9.20
C THR A 167 11.65 14.36 9.70
N GLY A 168 10.66 13.97 10.49
CA GLY A 168 9.55 14.84 10.90
C GLY A 168 8.69 15.32 9.73
N ASN A 169 8.74 14.65 8.58
CA ASN A 169 8.08 15.09 7.35
C ASN A 169 7.33 13.94 6.66
N LEU A 170 6.02 14.11 6.50
CA LEU A 170 5.17 13.13 5.80
C LEU A 170 5.46 13.02 4.31
N LEU A 171 6.17 13.99 3.71
CA LEU A 171 6.53 13.90 2.30
C LEU A 171 7.36 12.64 2.00
N VAL A 172 8.25 12.24 2.91
CA VAL A 172 9.14 11.08 2.72
C VAL A 172 8.37 9.77 2.54
N PRO A 173 7.48 9.34 3.47
CA PRO A 173 6.73 8.11 3.27
C PRO A 173 5.72 8.21 2.13
N ILE A 174 5.10 9.38 1.90
CA ILE A 174 4.16 9.58 0.77
C ILE A 174 4.87 9.30 -0.55
N THR A 175 6.03 9.93 -0.75
CA THR A 175 6.82 9.73 -1.96
C THR A 175 7.31 8.28 -2.07
N ALA A 176 7.79 7.68 -0.97
CA ALA A 176 8.23 6.29 -0.96
C ALA A 176 7.13 5.31 -1.36
N HIS A 177 5.92 5.50 -0.82
CA HIS A 177 4.75 4.66 -1.13
C HIS A 177 4.34 4.83 -2.59
N ILE A 178 4.19 6.08 -3.08
CA ILE A 178 3.88 6.36 -4.49
C ILE A 178 4.90 5.70 -5.42
N CYS A 179 6.21 5.88 -5.14
CA CYS A 179 7.27 5.27 -5.93
C CYS A 179 7.19 3.74 -5.93
N THR A 180 6.96 3.12 -4.77
CA THR A 180 6.84 1.66 -4.65
C THR A 180 5.72 1.11 -5.53
N ASN A 181 4.54 1.73 -5.46
CA ASN A 181 3.37 1.27 -6.24
C ASN A 181 3.56 1.52 -7.74
N LEU A 182 4.13 2.66 -8.13
CA LEU A 182 4.41 2.96 -9.54
C LEU A 182 5.45 2.02 -10.13
N ILE A 183 6.57 1.78 -9.44
CA ILE A 183 7.64 0.93 -9.97
C ILE A 183 7.16 -0.51 -10.07
N SER A 184 6.57 -1.06 -8.99
CA SER A 184 6.07 -2.43 -8.99
C SER A 184 4.99 -2.67 -10.05
N SER A 185 4.05 -1.74 -10.21
CA SER A 185 3.00 -1.86 -11.23
C SER A 185 3.52 -1.74 -12.66
N CYS A 186 4.47 -0.83 -12.93
CA CYS A 186 5.12 -0.71 -14.23
C CYS A 186 5.91 -1.97 -14.57
N VAL A 187 6.70 -2.52 -13.62
CA VAL A 187 7.46 -3.76 -13.82
C VAL A 187 6.52 -4.91 -14.13
N TRP A 188 5.46 -5.10 -13.34
CA TRP A 188 4.49 -6.17 -13.57
C TRP A 188 3.81 -6.05 -14.94
N LYS A 189 3.38 -4.84 -15.33
CA LYS A 189 2.77 -4.60 -16.66
C LYS A 189 3.74 -4.86 -17.80
N TRP A 190 5.00 -4.53 -17.62
CA TRP A 190 6.05 -4.81 -18.61
C TRP A 190 6.25 -6.31 -18.80
N GLU A 191 6.42 -7.07 -17.72
CA GLU A 191 6.61 -8.52 -17.75
C GLU A 191 5.43 -9.24 -18.41
N GLN A 192 4.20 -8.85 -18.09
CA GLN A 192 2.99 -9.44 -18.69
C GLN A 192 2.85 -9.17 -20.19
N ASN A 193 3.35 -8.03 -20.67
CA ASN A 193 3.36 -7.74 -22.11
C ASN A 193 4.48 -8.49 -22.84
N ALA A 194 5.61 -8.73 -22.18
CA ALA A 194 6.72 -9.50 -22.73
C ALA A 194 6.37 -10.98 -22.90
N VAL A 195 5.63 -11.58 -21.95
CA VAL A 195 5.16 -12.97 -22.03
C VAL A 195 4.13 -13.19 -23.15
N LYS A 196 3.42 -12.15 -23.58
CA LYS A 196 2.43 -12.20 -24.67
C LYS A 196 3.02 -12.04 -26.08
N ARG A 197 4.30 -11.67 -26.19
CA ARG A 197 5.02 -11.53 -27.46
C ARG A 197 5.79 -12.81 -27.77
#